data_AF-A0A532CAI0-F1
#
_entry.id   AF-A0A532CAI0-F1
#
_cell.length_a   1.000
_cell.length_b   1.000
_cell.length_c   1.000
_cell.angle_alpha   90.00
_cell.angle_beta   90.00
_cell.angle_gamma   90.00
#
_symmetry.space_group_name_H-M   'P 1'
#
loop_
_entity.id
_entity.type
_entity.pdbx_description
1 polymer ?
#
loop_
_entity_poly.entity_id
_entity_poly.type
_entity_poly.pdbx_seq_one_letter_code
_entity_poly.pdbx_strand_id
1 'polypeptide(L)'
;MAKFEAYEGSTMIAYETMIYNERGDLTDYAHYRSGDILAWRDLWRYEYDEVGNWTSREHTQVGEEASKSPAMFLTQKDRSHTTTRFRLSKFRFLLYRLAWYVRFLDDHRG
;
A
#
# COMPACT_ATOMS: atom_id res chain seq x y z
N MET A 1 0.24 1.91 11.45
CA MET A 1 -0.87 2.46 10.66
C MET A 1 -0.43 3.81 10.12
N ALA A 2 -0.52 4.02 8.82
CA ALA A 2 -0.28 5.32 8.19
C ALA A 2 -1.63 5.96 7.81
N LYS A 3 -1.70 7.29 7.83
CA LYS A 3 -2.89 8.07 7.46
C LYS A 3 -2.49 9.22 6.55
N PHE A 4 -3.24 9.43 5.47
CA PHE A 4 -3.08 10.56 4.56
C PHE A 4 -4.40 11.31 4.47
N GLU A 5 -4.36 12.63 4.54
CA GLU A 5 -5.56 13.48 4.57
C GLU A 5 -5.52 14.45 3.39
N ALA A 6 -6.65 14.60 2.72
CA ALA A 6 -6.83 15.53 1.60
C ALA A 6 -7.77 16.66 2.03
N TYR A 7 -7.36 17.90 1.74
CA TYR A 7 -8.10 19.11 2.11
C TYR A 7 -8.40 19.97 0.89
N GLU A 8 -9.58 20.57 0.87
CA GLU A 8 -9.93 21.70 0.02
C GLU A 8 -10.09 22.94 0.92
N GLY A 9 -9.10 23.83 0.88
CA GLY A 9 -8.99 24.90 1.88
C GLY A 9 -8.80 24.35 3.29
N SER A 10 -9.71 24.67 4.20
CA SER A 10 -9.72 24.15 5.58
C SER A 10 -10.62 22.94 5.78
N THR A 11 -11.23 22.41 4.71
CA THR A 11 -12.22 21.33 4.78
C THR A 11 -11.57 20.01 4.37
N MET A 12 -11.62 18.99 5.23
CA MET A 12 -11.16 17.64 4.87
C MET A 12 -12.15 16.99 3.92
N ILE A 13 -11.70 16.66 2.71
CA ILE A 13 -12.55 16.09 1.64
C ILE A 13 -12.43 14.58 1.54
N ALA A 14 -11.30 14.01 1.97
CA ALA A 14 -11.05 12.58 2.00
C ALA A 14 -9.88 12.26 2.92
N TYR A 15 -9.78 11.00 3.35
CA TYR A 15 -8.56 10.48 3.95
C TYR A 15 -8.38 9.00 3.63
N GLU A 16 -7.16 8.56 3.79
CA GLU A 16 -6.70 7.22 3.46
C GLU A 16 -5.99 6.62 4.67
N THR A 17 -6.21 5.34 4.92
CA THR A 17 -5.52 4.60 5.98
C THR A 17 -4.87 3.36 5.42
N MET A 18 -3.61 3.13 5.80
CA MET A 18 -2.81 2.00 5.36
C MET A 18 -2.30 1.20 6.56
N ILE A 19 -2.47 -0.11 6.51
CA ILE A 19 -1.94 -1.06 7.50
C ILE A 19 -0.97 -1.99 6.79
N TYR A 20 0.19 -2.16 7.40
CA TYR A 20 1.26 -3.02 6.91
C TYR A 20 1.50 -4.14 7.92
N ASN A 21 1.86 -5.32 7.43
CA ASN A 21 2.35 -6.39 8.27
C ASN A 21 3.76 -6.08 8.81
N GLU A 22 4.29 -6.96 9.66
CA GLU A 22 5.63 -6.81 10.27
C GLU A 22 6.78 -6.80 9.23
N ARG A 23 6.54 -7.33 8.03
CA ARG A 23 7.50 -7.35 6.92
C ARG A 23 7.47 -6.08 6.08
N GLY A 24 6.48 -5.22 6.29
CA GLY A 24 6.28 -3.98 5.56
C GLY A 24 5.41 -4.11 4.31
N ASP A 25 4.72 -5.24 4.12
CA ASP A 25 3.76 -5.40 3.02
C ASP A 25 2.39 -4.85 3.41
N LEU A 26 1.74 -4.14 2.47
CA LEU A 26 0.44 -3.50 2.67
C LEU A 26 -0.66 -4.56 2.75
N THR A 27 -1.31 -4.72 3.89
CA THR A 27 -2.40 -5.72 4.08
C THR A 27 -3.79 -5.11 4.00
N ASP A 28 -3.90 -3.80 4.26
CA ASP A 28 -5.18 -3.10 4.34
C ASP A 28 -5.02 -1.67 3.85
N TYR A 29 -5.89 -1.25 2.95
CA TYR A 29 -5.96 0.11 2.46
C TYR A 29 -7.41 0.54 2.36
N ALA A 30 -7.79 1.57 3.12
CA ALA A 30 -9.14 2.11 3.09
C ALA A 30 -9.10 3.57 2.68
N HIS A 31 -10.02 3.93 1.78
CA HIS A 31 -10.24 5.30 1.34
C HIS A 31 -11.62 5.76 1.80
N TYR A 32 -11.63 6.90 2.47
CA TYR A 32 -12.80 7.52 3.05
C TYR A 32 -13.04 8.87 2.38
N ARG A 33 -14.30 9.16 2.07
CA ARG A 33 -14.75 10.52 1.71
C ARG A 33 -14.97 11.33 2.99
N SER A 34 -15.30 12.61 2.83
CA SER A 34 -15.71 13.48 3.93
C SER A 34 -16.84 12.85 4.77
N GLY A 35 -16.79 13.08 6.08
CA GLY A 35 -17.77 12.51 7.02
C GLY A 35 -17.58 11.01 7.30
N ASP A 36 -16.35 10.50 7.19
CA ASP A 36 -15.96 9.11 7.51
C ASP A 36 -16.71 8.04 6.68
N ILE A 37 -17.16 8.42 5.48
CA ILE A 37 -17.85 7.51 4.56
C ILE A 37 -16.82 6.67 3.81
N LEU A 38 -16.78 5.36 4.08
CA LEU A 38 -15.91 4.44 3.36
C LEU A 38 -16.33 4.35 1.88
N ALA A 39 -15.47 4.79 0.97
CA ALA A 39 -15.71 4.64 -0.46
C ALA A 39 -15.35 3.23 -0.94
N TRP A 40 -14.17 2.77 -0.52
CA TRP A 40 -13.67 1.43 -0.82
C TRP A 40 -12.55 1.05 0.14
N ARG A 41 -12.33 -0.26 0.26
CA ARG A 41 -11.24 -0.86 1.02
C ARG A 41 -10.65 -2.03 0.24
N ASP A 42 -9.35 -2.04 0.11
CA ASP A 42 -8.60 -3.15 -0.45
C ASP A 42 -7.92 -3.93 0.68
N LEU A 43 -8.05 -5.26 0.62
CA LEU A 43 -7.40 -6.20 1.52
C LEU A 43 -6.46 -7.07 0.70
N TRP A 44 -5.23 -7.24 1.18
CA TRP A 44 -4.26 -8.13 0.57
C TRP A 44 -3.79 -9.19 1.53
N ARG A 45 -3.65 -10.40 1.00
CA ARG A 45 -2.98 -11.52 1.66
C ARG A 45 -1.83 -11.98 0.80
N TYR A 46 -0.70 -12.26 1.42
CA TYR A 46 0.51 -12.69 0.73
C TYR A 46 0.94 -14.05 1.25
N GLU A 47 1.45 -14.88 0.34
CA GLU A 47 2.14 -16.12 0.66
C GLU A 47 3.59 -16.00 0.18
N TYR A 48 4.50 -16.68 0.88
CA TYR A 48 5.93 -16.58 0.62
C TYR A 48 6.58 -17.95 0.61
N ASP A 49 7.69 -18.05 -0.13
CA ASP A 49 8.58 -19.18 -0.09
C ASP A 49 9.49 -19.14 1.16
N GLU A 50 10.27 -20.20 1.37
CA GLU A 50 11.18 -20.34 2.52
C GLU A 50 12.29 -19.28 2.56
N VAL A 51 12.62 -18.66 1.43
CA VAL A 51 13.64 -17.60 1.34
C VAL A 51 13.03 -16.19 1.41
N GLY A 52 11.71 -16.11 1.62
CA GLY A 52 10.96 -14.88 1.87
C GLY A 52 10.53 -14.11 0.62
N ASN A 53 10.60 -14.67 -0.58
CA ASN A 53 9.98 -14.07 -1.77
C ASN A 53 8.48 -14.35 -1.77
N TRP A 54 7.65 -13.42 -2.26
CA TRP A 54 6.23 -13.69 -2.38
C TRP A 54 5.98 -14.67 -3.53
N THR A 55 5.12 -15.64 -3.28
CA THR A 55 4.70 -16.67 -4.24
C THR A 55 3.29 -16.44 -4.73
N SER A 56 2.43 -15.87 -3.88
CA SER A 56 1.05 -15.53 -4.20
C SER A 56 0.63 -14.24 -3.50
N ARG A 57 -0.35 -13.55 -4.11
CA ARG A 57 -1.04 -12.42 -3.51
C ARG A 57 -2.52 -12.51 -3.85
N GLU A 58 -3.37 -12.56 -2.83
CA GLU A 58 -4.81 -12.43 -2.95
C GLU A 58 -5.19 -10.97 -2.70
N HIS A 59 -6.10 -10.43 -3.51
CA HIS A 59 -6.62 -9.08 -3.38
C HIS A 59 -8.14 -9.14 -3.32
N THR A 60 -8.72 -8.49 -2.32
CA THR A 60 -10.17 -8.33 -2.19
C THR A 60 -10.48 -6.85 -2.09
N GLN A 61 -11.32 -6.35 -2.99
CA GLN A 61 -11.84 -4.99 -2.92
C GLN A 61 -13.26 -5.02 -2.37
N VAL A 62 -13.51 -4.20 -1.36
CA VAL A 62 -14.81 -4.00 -0.71
C VAL A 62 -15.27 -2.59 -1.04
N GLY A 63 -16.30 -2.45 -1.86
CA GLY A 63 -16.90 -1.16 -2.19
C GLY A 63 -17.95 -0.72 -1.17
N GLU A 64 -18.36 0.55 -1.29
CA GLU A 64 -19.42 1.20 -0.49
C GLU A 64 -20.72 0.36 -0.39
N GLU A 65 -21.13 -0.31 -1.47
CA GLU A 65 -22.36 -1.12 -1.52
C GLU A 65 -22.29 -2.38 -0.63
N ALA A 66 -21.11 -2.99 -0.48
CA ALA A 66 -20.92 -4.17 0.37
C ALA A 66 -20.94 -3.81 1.87
N SER A 67 -20.75 -2.55 2.24
CA SER A 67 -20.88 -2.10 3.63
C SER A 67 -22.33 -2.08 4.12
N LYS A 68 -23.30 -2.00 3.20
CA LYS A 68 -24.75 -2.01 3.50
C LYS A 68 -25.39 -3.40 3.42
N SER A 69 -24.69 -4.38 2.83
CA SER A 69 -25.15 -5.75 2.68
C SER A 69 -24.00 -6.73 2.98
N PRO A 70 -23.98 -7.43 4.13
CA PRO A 70 -22.87 -8.29 4.54
C PRO A 70 -22.63 -9.56 3.69
N ALA A 71 -23.25 -9.67 2.50
CA ALA A 71 -23.39 -10.94 1.79
C ALA A 71 -22.67 -11.04 0.44
N MET A 72 -21.87 -10.04 0.00
CA MET A 72 -21.23 -10.10 -1.32
C MET A 72 -19.71 -9.95 -1.25
N PHE A 73 -19.03 -11.04 -0.89
CA PHE A 73 -17.59 -11.20 -1.13
C PHE A 73 -17.38 -11.58 -2.60
N LEU A 74 -17.06 -10.60 -3.44
CA LEU A 74 -16.53 -10.85 -4.78
C LEU A 74 -15.06 -11.28 -4.65
N THR A 75 -14.82 -12.59 -4.60
CA THR A 75 -13.48 -13.16 -4.68
C THR A 75 -13.01 -13.14 -6.14
N GLN A 76 -12.39 -12.05 -6.56
CA GLN A 76 -11.68 -12.01 -7.84
C GLN A 76 -10.36 -12.78 -7.67
N LYS A 77 -10.41 -14.10 -7.90
CA LYS A 77 -9.23 -14.96 -7.93
C LYS A 77 -8.44 -14.65 -9.20
N ASP A 78 -7.53 -13.69 -9.11
CA ASP A 78 -6.62 -13.37 -10.21
C ASP A 78 -5.73 -14.60 -10.47
N ARG A 79 -5.99 -15.31 -11.58
CA ARG A 79 -5.18 -16.45 -12.01
C ARG A 79 -3.83 -15.92 -12.48
N SER A 80 -2.83 -16.11 -11.62
CA SER A 80 -1.40 -16.17 -11.90
C SER A 80 -1.01 -16.07 -13.39
N HIS A 81 -0.59 -14.88 -13.81
CA HIS A 81 0.49 -14.80 -14.80
C HIS A 81 1.80 -15.01 -14.05
N THR A 82 2.29 -16.26 -14.04
CA THR A 82 3.67 -16.62 -13.69
C THR A 82 4.61 -15.92 -14.68
N THR A 83 4.92 -14.67 -14.41
CA THR A 83 6.02 -13.99 -15.09
C THR A 83 7.25 -14.21 -14.23
N THR A 84 8.04 -15.22 -14.58
CA THR A 84 9.42 -15.36 -14.12
C THR A 84 10.17 -14.09 -14.50
N ARG A 85 10.20 -13.10 -13.60
CA ARG A 85 11.09 -11.94 -13.73
C ARG A 85 12.25 -12.11 -12.77
N PHE A 86 13.41 -12.28 -13.40
CA PHE A 86 14.73 -12.23 -12.83
C PHE A 86 14.85 -11.18 -11.73
N ARG A 87 15.47 -11.61 -10.62
CA ARG A 87 16.06 -10.74 -9.60
C ARG A 87 16.81 -9.60 -10.28
N LEU A 88 16.36 -8.37 -10.09
CA LEU A 88 17.24 -7.20 -10.09
C LEU A 88 16.72 -6.17 -9.10
N SER A 89 17.39 -6.22 -7.96
CA SER A 89 17.94 -5.04 -7.33
C SER A 89 17.09 -4.39 -6.22
N LYS A 90 17.49 -4.75 -5.01
CA LYS A 90 17.53 -3.90 -3.81
C LYS A 90 18.34 -2.59 -4.01
N PHE A 91 18.56 -2.10 -5.24
CA PHE A 91 19.41 -0.93 -5.53
C PHE A 91 18.67 0.41 -5.50
N ARG A 92 17.33 0.43 -5.60
CA ARG A 92 16.60 1.72 -5.61
C ARG A 92 16.51 2.40 -4.25
N PHE A 93 16.51 1.65 -3.14
CA PHE A 93 16.46 2.26 -1.81
C PHE A 93 17.81 2.80 -1.30
N LEU A 94 18.94 2.23 -1.77
CA LEU A 94 20.28 2.73 -1.43
C LEU A 94 20.64 4.03 -2.17
N LEU A 95 20.16 4.22 -3.40
CA LEU A 95 20.45 5.44 -4.17
C LEU A 95 19.75 6.68 -3.60
N TYR A 96 18.53 6.56 -3.06
CA TYR A 96 17.87 7.70 -2.39
C TYR A 96 18.54 8.09 -1.07
N ARG A 97 19.18 7.14 -0.36
CA ARG A 97 19.87 7.42 0.91
C ARG A 97 21.26 8.04 0.71
N LEU A 98 21.96 7.69 -0.38
CA LEU A 98 23.23 8.31 -0.76
C LEU A 98 23.05 9.73 -1.33
N ALA A 99 21.98 9.99 -2.10
CA ALA A 99 21.70 11.32 -2.64
C ALA A 99 21.41 12.37 -1.54
N TRP A 100 20.82 11.96 -0.42
CA TRP A 100 20.59 12.85 0.72
C TRP A 100 21.87 13.15 1.52
N TYR A 101 22.78 12.17 1.62
CA TYR A 101 24.02 12.32 2.39
C TYR A 101 25.06 13.22 1.70
N VAL A 102 25.16 13.16 0.37
CA VAL A 102 26.06 14.05 -0.39
C VAL A 102 25.61 15.50 -0.30
N ARG A 103 24.29 15.77 -0.30
CA ARG A 103 23.76 17.14 -0.19
C ARG A 103 23.91 17.74 1.21
N PHE A 104 23.94 16.90 2.25
CA PHE A 104 24.14 17.34 3.64
C PHE A 104 25.60 17.69 3.96
N LEU A 105 26.57 17.08 3.27
CA LEU A 105 28.00 17.35 3.51
C LEU A 105 28.53 18.61 2.81
N ASP A 106 27.87 19.09 1.77
CA ASP A 106 28.24 20.36 1.10
C ASP A 106 27.83 21.60 1.91
N ASP A 107 26.77 21.51 2.71
CA ASP A 107 26.21 22.65 3.46
C ASP A 107 26.99 23.01 4.74
N HIS A 108 28.02 22.21 5.09
CA HIS A 108 28.84 22.40 6.30
C HIS A 108 30.32 22.71 6.00
N ARG A 109 30.65 23.10 4.77
CA ARG A 109 32.00 23.56 4.38
C ARG A 109 32.10 25.06 4.08
N GLY A 110 31.09 25.84 4.44
CA GLY A 110 31.11 27.31 4.44
C GLY A 110 31.32 27.88 5.83
#